data_AF-A0A735RMN2-F1
#
_entry.id   AF-A0A735RMN2-F1
#
_cell.length_a   1.000
_cell.length_b   1.000
_cell.length_c   1.000
_cell.angle_alpha   90.00
_cell.angle_beta   90.00
_cell.angle_gamma   90.00
#
_symmetry.space_group_name_H-M   'P 1'
#
loop_
_entity.id
_entity.type
_entity.pdbx_description
1 polymer ?
#
loop_
_entity_poly.entity_id
_entity_poly.type
_entity_poly.pdbx_seq_one_letter_code
_entity_poly.pdbx_strand_id
1 'polypeptide(L)'
;MTAYSMTAARQVIIHGDCWPVVSAVQAVVRAMRPECRCDIAESLPCLLQRLTGAPEAVLILCLRPREHIYLFYALKSLLLDHPVLVISDELLFSDRLVLRCWGDIACAPYCEIQTIISGLQKYGHCPYPLKGTLAKFLSVPECATGFFEVPVIFNNPKRLMRYMALLMHRAISNSGVTSSQQKLL
;
A
#
# COMPACT_ATOMS: atom_id res chain seq x y z
N MET A 1 9.12 -8.51 24.36
CA MET A 1 7.95 -9.07 23.65
C MET A 1 6.72 -8.32 24.15
N THR A 2 6.40 -7.20 23.51
CA THR A 2 5.16 -6.45 23.78
C THR A 2 4.08 -7.05 22.90
N ALA A 3 3.03 -7.58 23.52
CA ALA A 3 1.83 -8.02 22.83
C ALA A 3 1.17 -6.78 22.22
N TYR A 4 1.32 -6.59 20.91
CA TYR A 4 0.51 -5.62 20.17
C TYR A 4 -0.95 -6.06 20.31
N SER A 5 -1.73 -5.29 21.08
CA SER A 5 -3.18 -5.44 21.10
C SER A 5 -3.67 -5.25 19.67
N MET A 6 -4.21 -6.30 19.05
CA MET A 6 -4.81 -6.25 17.71
C MET A 6 -6.10 -5.44 17.76
N THR A 7 -5.97 -4.13 17.94
CA THR A 7 -7.08 -3.19 17.90
C THR A 7 -7.27 -2.69 16.48
N ALA A 8 -8.53 -2.64 16.06
CA ALA A 8 -8.90 -2.07 14.78
C ALA A 8 -8.40 -0.63 14.61
N ALA A 9 -8.17 -0.22 13.37
CA ALA A 9 -7.55 1.05 13.04
C ALA A 9 -8.32 2.22 13.67
N ARG A 10 -7.58 3.07 14.41
CA ARG A 10 -8.09 4.29 15.07
C ARG A 10 -7.76 5.55 14.29
N GLN A 11 -6.66 5.53 13.55
CA GLN A 11 -6.24 6.61 12.67
C GLN A 11 -5.70 6.03 11.36
N VAL A 12 -6.20 6.53 10.24
CA VAL A 12 -5.80 6.18 8.88
C VAL A 12 -5.24 7.43 8.21
N ILE A 13 -4.04 7.31 7.65
CA ILE A 13 -3.43 8.32 6.78
C ILE A 13 -3.47 7.77 5.36
N ILE A 14 -4.03 8.53 4.43
CA ILE A 14 -4.15 8.16 3.02
C ILE A 14 -3.22 9.05 2.19
N HIS A 15 -2.43 8.44 1.30
CA HIS A 15 -1.61 9.14 0.32
C HIS A 15 -1.77 8.48 -1.05
N GLY A 16 -1.71 9.24 -2.13
CA GLY A 16 -1.82 8.68 -3.48
C GLY A 16 -1.52 9.70 -4.57
N ASP A 17 -1.34 9.22 -5.79
CA ASP A 17 -1.02 10.01 -6.98
C ASP A 17 -2.28 10.54 -7.71
N CYS A 18 -3.44 9.96 -7.43
CA CYS A 18 -4.71 10.29 -8.08
C CYS A 18 -5.76 10.78 -7.07
N TRP A 19 -6.06 12.09 -7.09
CA TRP A 19 -7.00 12.73 -6.16
C TRP A 19 -8.40 12.07 -6.11
N PRO A 20 -9.04 11.72 -7.25
CA PRO A 20 -10.33 11.04 -7.23
C PRO A 20 -10.28 9.69 -6.50
N VAL A 21 -9.21 8.91 -6.70
CA VAL A 21 -9.03 7.60 -6.04
C VAL A 21 -8.84 7.78 -4.54
N VAL A 22 -7.96 8.70 -4.13
CA VAL A 22 -7.72 9.02 -2.71
C VAL A 22 -9.01 9.46 -2.02
N SER A 23 -9.78 10.33 -2.67
CA SER A 23 -11.05 10.83 -2.14
C SER A 23 -12.10 9.73 -2.01
N ALA A 24 -12.19 8.84 -3.00
CA ALA A 24 -13.08 7.68 -2.99
C ALA A 24 -12.74 6.71 -1.85
N VAL A 25 -11.45 6.41 -1.67
CA VAL A 25 -10.97 5.57 -0.56
C VAL A 25 -11.25 6.23 0.78
N GLN A 26 -11.01 7.54 0.93
CA GLN A 26 -11.34 8.26 2.16
C GLN A 26 -12.83 8.15 2.51
N ALA A 27 -13.71 8.34 1.54
CA ALA A 27 -15.16 8.22 1.73
C ALA A 27 -15.54 6.80 2.17
N VAL A 28 -14.97 5.76 1.54
CA VAL A 28 -15.20 4.37 1.91
C VAL A 28 -14.69 4.07 3.33
N VAL A 29 -13.48 4.50 3.68
CA VAL A 29 -12.93 4.31 5.03
C VAL A 29 -13.83 4.96 6.08
N ARG A 30 -14.29 6.19 5.85
CA ARG A 30 -15.20 6.90 6.76
C ARG A 30 -16.56 6.24 6.89
N ALA A 31 -17.07 5.65 5.81
CA ALA A 31 -18.33 4.91 5.83
C ALA A 31 -18.20 3.57 6.60
N MET A 32 -17.07 2.88 6.43
CA MET A 32 -16.81 1.60 7.10
C MET A 32 -16.46 1.75 8.58
N ARG A 33 -15.76 2.84 8.94
CA ARG A 33 -15.24 3.11 10.29
C ARG A 33 -15.43 4.59 10.64
N PRO A 34 -16.67 5.06 10.90
CA PRO A 34 -16.94 6.47 11.22
C PRO A 34 -16.20 6.99 12.45
N GLU A 35 -15.84 6.10 13.37
CA GLU A 35 -15.07 6.39 14.58
C GLU A 35 -13.56 6.58 14.32
N CYS A 36 -13.07 6.17 13.15
CA CYS A 36 -11.66 6.25 12.79
C CYS A 36 -11.32 7.63 12.23
N ARG A 37 -10.28 8.26 12.78
CA ARG A 37 -9.74 9.50 12.23
C ARG A 37 -9.12 9.21 10.86
N CYS A 38 -9.63 9.84 9.81
CA CYS A 38 -9.19 9.60 8.44
C CYS A 38 -8.68 10.88 7.78
N ASP A 39 -7.37 10.95 7.58
CA ASP A 39 -6.61 12.10 7.10
C ASP A 39 -5.98 11.83 5.72
N ILE A 40 -5.92 12.85 4.86
CA ILE A 40 -5.17 12.79 3.59
C ILE A 40 -3.83 13.51 3.75
N ALA A 41 -2.77 12.87 3.24
CA ALA A 41 -1.46 13.47 3.05
C ALA A 41 -1.23 13.76 1.56
N GLU A 42 -1.28 15.04 1.20
CA GLU A 42 -1.23 15.49 -0.21
C GLU A 42 0.19 15.49 -0.80
N SER A 43 1.22 15.38 0.04
CA SER A 43 2.61 15.41 -0.37
C SER A 43 3.48 14.52 0.52
N LEU A 44 4.66 14.13 0.03
CA LEU A 44 5.61 13.34 0.81
C LEU A 44 6.02 14.02 2.13
N PRO A 45 6.36 15.33 2.18
CA PRO A 45 6.65 16.00 3.45
C PRO A 45 5.48 15.95 4.44
N CYS A 46 4.25 16.17 3.96
CA CYS A 46 3.04 16.06 4.79
C CYS A 46 2.84 14.63 5.31
N LEU A 47 3.07 13.62 4.47
CA LEU A 47 2.99 12.22 4.84
C LEU A 47 4.00 11.87 5.94
N LEU A 48 5.27 12.24 5.75
CA LEU A 48 6.34 11.99 6.72
C LEU A 48 6.04 12.67 8.07
N GLN A 49 5.58 13.93 8.03
CA GLN A 49 5.23 14.68 9.25
C GLN A 49 4.07 14.00 9.99
N ARG A 50 3.03 13.57 9.29
CA ARG A 50 1.85 12.93 9.89
C ARG A 50 2.19 11.57 10.51
N LEU A 51 2.96 10.74 9.81
CA LEU A 51 3.38 9.43 10.33
C LEU A 51 4.27 9.58 11.57
N THR A 52 5.22 10.52 11.54
CA THR A 52 6.08 10.83 12.69
C THR A 52 5.27 11.31 13.91
N GLY A 53 4.22 12.10 13.67
CA GLY A 53 3.34 12.60 14.73
C GLY A 53 2.27 11.62 15.22
N ALA A 54 2.10 10.47 14.56
CA ALA A 54 1.06 9.51 14.86
C ALA A 54 1.58 8.06 14.72
N PRO A 55 2.36 7.56 15.70
CA PRO A 55 3.02 6.25 15.60
C PRO A 55 2.05 5.07 15.44
N GLU A 56 0.83 5.19 15.95
CA GLU A 56 -0.22 4.17 15.84
C GLU A 56 -1.08 4.29 14.56
N ALA A 57 -0.77 5.23 13.68
CA ALA A 57 -1.53 5.41 12.45
C ALA A 57 -1.23 4.30 11.45
N VAL A 58 -2.27 3.87 10.73
CA VAL A 58 -2.13 2.97 9.59
C VAL A 58 -2.08 3.76 8.29
N LEU A 59 -1.34 3.26 7.31
CA LEU A 59 -1.12 3.93 6.03
C LEU A 59 -1.87 3.23 4.91
N ILE A 60 -2.60 4.00 4.11
CA ILE A 60 -3.16 3.52 2.83
C ILE A 60 -2.51 4.31 1.70
N LEU A 61 -1.90 3.58 0.75
CA LEU A 61 -1.24 4.12 -0.42
C LEU A 61 -2.08 3.83 -1.68
N CYS A 62 -2.72 4.85 -2.22
CA CYS A 62 -3.52 4.78 -3.45
C CYS A 62 -2.67 5.12 -4.67
N LEU A 63 -1.93 4.13 -5.18
CA LEU A 63 -0.92 4.32 -6.23
C LEU A 63 -0.52 3.01 -6.87
N ARG A 64 0.19 3.10 -7.99
CA ARG A 64 0.83 1.96 -8.67
C ARG A 64 2.27 1.79 -8.17
N PRO A 65 2.62 0.70 -7.47
CA PRO A 65 3.94 0.54 -6.84
C PRO A 65 5.13 0.69 -7.79
N ARG A 66 5.04 0.12 -8.99
CA ARG A 66 6.12 0.18 -9.99
C ARG A 66 6.50 1.60 -10.41
N GLU A 67 5.55 2.55 -10.32
CA GLU A 67 5.75 3.95 -10.68
C GLU A 67 6.26 4.79 -9.49
N HIS A 68 6.19 4.24 -8.28
CA HIS A 68 6.44 4.95 -7.02
C HIS A 68 7.56 4.33 -6.19
N ILE A 69 8.52 3.64 -6.81
CA ILE A 69 9.68 3.00 -6.14
C ILE A 69 10.40 3.96 -5.17
N TYR A 70 10.56 5.22 -5.56
CA TYR A 70 11.23 6.23 -4.73
C TYR A 70 10.45 6.59 -3.48
N LEU A 71 9.12 6.54 -3.52
CA LEU A 71 8.26 6.77 -2.37
C LEU A 71 8.49 5.67 -1.33
N PHE A 72 8.43 4.40 -1.73
CA PHE A 72 8.70 3.28 -0.82
C PHE A 72 10.12 3.35 -0.24
N TYR A 73 11.10 3.77 -1.05
CA TYR A 73 12.45 3.98 -0.56
C TYR A 73 12.56 5.13 0.46
N ALA A 74 11.81 6.22 0.26
CA ALA A 74 11.76 7.34 1.21
C ALA A 74 11.04 6.96 2.51
N LEU A 75 10.03 6.09 2.45
CA LEU A 75 9.24 5.63 3.58
C LEU A 75 9.84 4.44 4.33
N LYS A 76 10.95 3.86 3.85
CA LYS A 76 11.50 2.58 4.34
C LYS A 76 11.56 2.38 5.86
N SER A 77 11.92 3.41 6.63
CA SER A 77 11.96 3.31 8.10
C SER A 77 10.56 3.26 8.70
N LEU A 78 9.64 4.05 8.15
CA LEU A 78 8.25 4.12 8.59
C LEU A 78 7.45 2.87 8.18
N LEU A 79 7.80 2.22 7.06
CA LEU A 79 7.14 0.99 6.60
C LEU A 79 7.33 -0.19 7.56
N LEU A 80 8.33 -0.13 8.44
CA LEU A 80 8.56 -1.13 9.50
C LEU A 80 7.62 -0.93 10.69
N ASP A 81 7.31 0.33 10.99
CA ASP A 81 6.58 0.72 12.20
C ASP A 81 5.08 0.90 11.97
N HIS A 82 4.67 1.14 10.72
CA HIS A 82 3.28 1.40 10.36
C HIS A 82 2.70 0.27 9.49
N PRO A 83 1.50 -0.27 9.83
CA PRO A 83 0.75 -1.11 8.92
C PRO A 83 0.42 -0.39 7.62
N VAL A 84 0.66 -1.03 6.48
CA VAL A 84 0.47 -0.42 5.15
C VAL A 84 -0.40 -1.29 4.26
N LEU A 85 -1.37 -0.65 3.60
CA LEU A 85 -2.16 -1.23 2.52
C LEU A 85 -1.97 -0.41 1.25
N VAL A 86 -1.64 -1.07 0.15
CA VAL A 86 -1.62 -0.45 -1.18
C VAL A 86 -2.92 -0.72 -1.92
N ILE A 87 -3.55 0.32 -2.44
CA ILE A 87 -4.72 0.22 -3.32
C ILE A 87 -4.27 0.67 -4.72
N SER A 88 -4.38 -0.22 -5.70
CA SER A 88 -3.99 0.05 -7.08
C SER A 88 -5.14 -0.27 -8.03
N ASP A 89 -5.25 0.48 -9.12
CA ASP A 89 -6.20 0.21 -10.21
C ASP A 89 -5.87 -1.11 -10.92
N GLU A 90 -4.58 -1.37 -11.10
CA GLU A 90 -4.05 -2.60 -11.68
C GLU A 90 -2.89 -3.13 -10.82
N LEU A 91 -2.82 -4.46 -10.64
CA LEU A 91 -1.77 -5.13 -9.88
C LEU A 91 -0.94 -6.02 -10.81
N LEU A 92 0.02 -5.42 -11.50
CA LEU A 92 0.93 -6.13 -12.40
C LEU A 92 1.96 -6.94 -11.62
N PHE A 93 2.67 -7.83 -12.33
CA PHE A 93 3.80 -8.57 -11.79
C PHE A 93 4.85 -7.64 -11.16
N SER A 94 5.12 -6.51 -11.81
CA SER A 94 6.08 -5.53 -11.32
C SER A 94 5.65 -4.85 -10.02
N ASP A 95 4.36 -4.60 -9.86
CA ASP A 95 3.81 -4.05 -8.62
C ASP A 95 3.97 -5.04 -7.48
N ARG A 96 3.62 -6.32 -7.71
CA ARG A 96 3.79 -7.38 -6.71
C ARG A 96 5.25 -7.57 -6.30
N LEU A 97 6.17 -7.48 -7.25
CA LEU A 97 7.60 -7.52 -6.94
C LEU A 97 7.99 -6.36 -6.03
N VAL A 98 7.59 -5.13 -6.36
CA VAL A 98 7.86 -3.97 -5.52
C VAL A 98 7.27 -4.20 -4.13
N LEU A 99 6.01 -4.59 -3.98
CA LEU A 99 5.44 -4.79 -2.63
C LEU A 99 6.17 -5.86 -1.81
N ARG A 100 6.58 -6.96 -2.46
CA ARG A 100 7.40 -8.01 -1.83
C ARG A 100 8.75 -7.47 -1.34
N CYS A 101 9.43 -6.68 -2.16
CA CYS A 101 10.75 -6.15 -1.86
C CYS A 101 10.78 -5.23 -0.62
N TRP A 102 9.62 -4.75 -0.16
CA TRP A 102 9.45 -3.94 1.04
C TRP A 102 8.65 -4.68 2.13
N GLY A 103 8.85 -6.01 2.22
CA GLY A 103 8.34 -6.81 3.34
C GLY A 103 6.94 -7.39 3.15
N ASP A 104 6.59 -7.73 1.90
CA ASP A 104 5.30 -8.32 1.55
C ASP A 104 4.11 -7.41 1.93
N ILE A 105 4.20 -6.13 1.57
CA ILE A 105 3.14 -5.14 1.82
C ILE A 105 1.82 -5.63 1.21
N ALA A 106 0.75 -5.59 2.02
CA ALA A 106 -0.58 -5.98 1.59
C ALA A 106 -1.09 -5.05 0.47
N CYS A 107 -1.84 -5.60 -0.48
CA CYS A 107 -2.50 -4.82 -1.52
C CYS A 107 -3.92 -5.27 -1.82
N ALA A 108 -4.73 -4.31 -2.25
CA ALA A 108 -6.10 -4.50 -2.70
C ALA A 108 -6.29 -3.86 -4.09
N PRO A 109 -7.10 -4.47 -4.97
CA PRO A 109 -7.48 -3.83 -6.22
C PRO A 109 -8.53 -2.72 -5.96
N TYR A 110 -8.48 -1.64 -6.74
CA TYR A 110 -9.44 -0.54 -6.64
C TYR A 110 -10.90 -0.98 -6.90
N CYS A 111 -11.12 -2.08 -7.62
CA CYS A 111 -12.46 -2.63 -7.82
C CYS A 111 -13.16 -3.03 -6.51
N GLU A 112 -12.41 -3.32 -5.44
CA GLU A 112 -12.97 -3.52 -4.10
C GLU A 112 -13.65 -2.24 -3.59
N ILE A 113 -13.02 -1.08 -3.82
CA ILE A 113 -13.54 0.25 -3.45
C ILE A 113 -14.78 0.58 -4.28
N GLN A 114 -14.74 0.32 -5.59
CA GLN A 114 -15.89 0.52 -6.48
C GLN A 114 -17.10 -0.33 -6.06
N THR A 115 -16.87 -1.56 -5.60
CA THR A 115 -17.92 -2.45 -5.11
C THR A 115 -18.59 -1.86 -3.86
N ILE A 116 -17.79 -1.34 -2.93
CA ILE A 116 -18.31 -0.72 -1.69
C ILE A 116 -19.08 0.56 -2.00
N ILE A 117 -18.56 1.41 -2.89
CA ILE A 117 -19.24 2.65 -3.34
C ILE A 117 -20.58 2.33 -4.00
N SER A 118 -20.62 1.32 -4.89
CA SER A 118 -21.86 0.91 -5.54
C SER A 118 -22.89 0.42 -4.52
N GLY A 119 -22.45 -0.31 -3.49
CA GLY A 119 -23.29 -0.71 -2.37
C GLY A 119 -23.82 0.48 -1.58
N LEU A 120 -22.96 1.44 -1.24
CA LEU A 120 -23.32 2.67 -0.53
C LEU A 120 -24.35 3.49 -1.32
N GLN A 121 -24.17 3.65 -2.62
CA GLN A 121 -25.09 4.37 -3.49
C GLN A 121 -26.45 3.68 -3.60
N LYS A 122 -26.47 2.34 -3.62
CA LYS A 122 -27.69 1.55 -3.78
C LYS A 122 -28.50 1.41 -2.49
N TYR A 123 -27.84 1.23 -1.36
CA TYR A 123 -28.47 0.86 -0.09
C TYR A 123 -28.38 1.94 0.99
N GLY A 124 -27.60 3.01 0.78
CA GLY A 124 -27.39 4.08 1.75
C GLY A 124 -26.49 3.72 2.93
N HIS A 125 -25.99 2.48 2.99
CA HIS A 125 -25.09 1.99 4.03
C HIS A 125 -24.02 1.06 3.43
N CYS A 126 -22.93 0.85 4.17
CA CYS A 126 -21.89 -0.09 3.75
C CYS A 126 -22.46 -1.51 3.62
N PRO A 127 -22.01 -2.31 2.64
CA PRO A 127 -22.42 -3.70 2.53
C PRO A 127 -22.00 -4.48 3.78
N TYR A 128 -22.93 -5.23 4.38
CA TYR A 128 -22.65 -6.09 5.53
C TYR A 128 -22.81 -7.57 5.16
N PRO A 129 -21.89 -8.46 5.58
CA PRO A 129 -20.64 -8.16 6.30
C PRO A 129 -19.62 -7.46 5.41
N LEU A 130 -18.78 -6.60 6.02
CA LEU A 130 -17.64 -5.99 5.33
C LEU A 130 -16.67 -7.11 4.93
N LYS A 131 -16.41 -7.26 3.64
CA LYS A 131 -15.49 -8.25 3.08
C LYS A 131 -14.42 -7.56 2.27
N GLY A 132 -13.29 -8.25 2.09
CA GLY A 132 -12.19 -7.78 1.27
C GLY A 132 -10.96 -7.39 2.09
N THR A 133 -9.90 -7.03 1.37
CA THR A 133 -8.60 -6.75 1.95
C THR A 133 -8.62 -5.45 2.74
N LEU A 134 -9.34 -4.43 2.29
CA LEU A 134 -9.50 -3.17 3.02
C LEU A 134 -10.24 -3.41 4.35
N ALA A 135 -11.33 -4.17 4.34
CA ALA A 135 -12.08 -4.49 5.54
C ALA A 135 -11.23 -5.24 6.58
N LYS A 136 -10.47 -6.24 6.13
CA LYS A 136 -9.52 -6.97 6.98
C LYS A 136 -8.46 -6.03 7.55
N PHE A 137 -7.81 -5.23 6.69
CA PHE A 137 -6.76 -4.29 7.09
C PHE A 137 -7.23 -3.27 8.12
N LEU A 138 -8.42 -2.69 7.95
CA LEU A 138 -8.97 -1.73 8.92
C LEU A 138 -9.36 -2.38 10.25
N SER A 139 -9.65 -3.68 10.26
CA SER A 139 -10.05 -4.42 11.46
C SER A 139 -8.87 -4.97 12.25
N VAL A 140 -7.85 -5.48 11.54
CA VAL A 140 -6.63 -6.04 12.11
C VAL A 140 -5.46 -5.58 11.24
N PRO A 141 -4.96 -4.35 11.46
CA PRO A 141 -3.86 -3.82 10.68
C PRO A 141 -2.55 -4.52 11.08
N GLU A 142 -1.86 -5.08 10.09
CA GLU A 142 -0.61 -5.82 10.28
C GLU A 142 0.54 -5.09 9.57
N CYS A 143 1.69 -4.94 10.25
CA CYS A 143 2.91 -4.43 9.64
C CYS A 143 3.46 -5.44 8.61
N ALA A 144 4.23 -4.92 7.66
CA ALA A 144 5.01 -5.74 6.74
C ALA A 144 5.98 -6.64 7.54
N THR A 145 5.86 -7.96 7.38
CA THR A 145 6.67 -8.96 8.10
C THR A 145 7.68 -9.69 7.22
N GLY A 146 7.59 -9.49 5.90
CA GLY A 146 8.50 -10.08 4.93
C GLY A 146 9.92 -9.50 5.02
N PHE A 147 10.83 -10.11 4.28
CA PHE A 147 12.20 -9.62 4.19
C PHE A 147 12.27 -8.34 3.34
N PHE A 148 12.83 -7.28 3.91
CA PHE A 148 13.09 -6.03 3.18
C PHE A 148 14.32 -6.22 2.28
N GLU A 149 14.07 -6.62 1.02
CA GLU A 149 15.10 -6.96 0.04
C GLU A 149 15.93 -5.75 -0.42
N VAL A 150 15.40 -4.52 -0.31
CA VAL A 150 16.05 -3.30 -0.84
C VAL A 150 16.97 -2.64 0.20
N PRO A 151 18.30 -2.61 -0.03
CA PRO A 151 19.23 -2.03 0.94
C PRO A 151 19.11 -0.51 1.06
N VAL A 152 19.34 -0.01 2.28
CA VAL A 152 19.24 1.39 2.70
C VAL A 152 20.50 2.20 2.31
N ILE A 153 21.15 1.88 1.19
CA ILE A 153 22.48 2.43 0.83
C ILE A 153 22.44 3.34 -0.41
N PHE A 154 21.30 3.39 -1.10
CA PHE A 154 21.19 4.17 -2.33
C PHE A 154 20.99 5.65 -2.01
N ASN A 155 21.94 6.45 -2.47
CA ASN A 155 21.88 7.92 -2.51
C ASN A 155 21.68 8.45 -3.93
N ASN A 156 21.57 7.55 -4.92
CA ASN A 156 21.45 7.89 -6.33
C ASN A 156 20.27 7.13 -6.95
N PRO A 157 19.29 7.83 -7.55
CA PRO A 157 18.14 7.22 -8.20
C PRO A 157 18.49 6.15 -9.24
N LYS A 158 19.54 6.38 -10.05
CA LYS A 158 19.98 5.42 -11.08
C LYS A 158 20.48 4.12 -10.47
N ARG A 159 21.12 4.17 -9.29
CA ARG A 159 21.60 2.96 -8.61
C ARG A 159 20.44 2.15 -8.05
N LEU A 160 19.46 2.81 -7.44
CA LEU A 160 18.23 2.16 -6.97
C LEU A 160 17.50 1.48 -8.13
N MET A 161 17.30 2.19 -9.26
CA MET A 161 16.61 1.62 -10.42
C MET A 161 17.35 0.43 -11.04
N ARG A 162 18.69 0.48 -11.10
CA ARG A 162 19.50 -0.68 -11.54
C ARG A 162 19.32 -1.88 -10.62
N TYR A 163 19.24 -1.64 -9.31
CA TYR A 163 18.99 -2.71 -8.34
C TYR A 163 17.58 -3.29 -8.51
N MET A 164 16.56 -2.44 -8.65
CA MET A 164 15.19 -2.90 -8.92
C MET A 164 15.08 -3.69 -10.23
N ALA A 165 15.78 -3.28 -11.28
CA ALA A 165 15.86 -4.03 -12.54
C ALA A 165 16.53 -5.40 -12.37
N LEU A 166 17.55 -5.50 -11.52
CA LEU A 166 18.18 -6.79 -11.18
C LEU A 166 17.21 -7.71 -10.44
N LEU A 167 16.46 -7.18 -9.46
CA LEU A 167 15.43 -7.96 -8.75
C LEU A 167 14.33 -8.41 -9.71
N MET A 168 13.92 -7.54 -10.64
CA MET A 168 12.95 -7.88 -11.69
C MET A 168 13.44 -9.03 -12.56
N HIS A 169 14.67 -8.92 -13.08
CA HIS A 169 15.27 -9.95 -13.89
C HIS A 169 15.31 -11.29 -13.14
N ARG A 170 15.77 -11.30 -11.88
CA ARG A 170 15.80 -12.51 -11.05
C ARG A 170 14.43 -13.11 -10.84
N ALA A 171 13.43 -12.28 -10.52
CA ALA A 171 12.06 -12.75 -10.31
C ALA A 171 11.49 -13.39 -11.58
N ILE A 172 11.68 -12.77 -12.74
CA ILE A 172 11.20 -13.29 -14.03
C ILE A 172 11.91 -14.62 -14.37
N SER A 173 13.24 -14.68 -14.21
CA SER A 173 13.99 -15.92 -14.43
C SER A 173 13.53 -17.05 -13.51
N ASN A 174 13.27 -16.74 -12.24
CA ASN A 174 12.78 -17.73 -11.27
C ASN A 174 11.37 -18.23 -11.57
N SER A 175 10.54 -17.44 -12.25
CA SER A 175 9.22 -17.87 -12.76
C SER A 175 9.30 -18.72 -14.06
N GLY A 176 10.50 -19.11 -14.51
CA GLY A 176 10.69 -19.98 -15.67
C GLY A 176 10.52 -19.29 -17.02
N VAL A 177 10.40 -17.95 -17.04
CA VAL A 177 10.33 -17.18 -18.28
C VAL A 177 11.74 -17.01 -18.84
N THR A 178 11.95 -17.48 -20.08
CA THR A 178 13.24 -17.43 -20.75
C THR A 178 13.60 -16.02 -21.22
N SER A 179 14.89 -15.71 -21.39
CA SER A 179 15.32 -14.37 -21.87
C SER A 179 14.74 -14.01 -23.25
N SER A 180 14.44 -15.01 -24.07
CA SER A 180 13.80 -14.86 -25.38
C SER A 180 12.34 -14.39 -25.24
N GLN A 181 11.61 -14.90 -24.25
CA GLN A 181 10.22 -14.51 -23.96
C GLN A 181 10.15 -13.13 -23.29
N GLN A 182 11.16 -12.76 -22.49
CA GLN A 182 11.28 -11.42 -21.92
C GLN A 182 11.38 -10.31 -22.98
N LYS A 183 11.95 -10.58 -24.17
CA LYS A 183 12.07 -9.59 -25.25
C LYS A 183 10.75 -9.34 -26.00
N LEU A 184 9.72 -10.15 -25.75
CA LEU A 184 8.42 -10.10 -26.43
C LEU A 184 7.31 -9.50 -25.55
N LEU A 185 7.61 -9.20 -24.29
CA LEU A 185 6.74 -8.53 -23.30
C LEU A 185 7.11 -7.05 -23.21
#